data_AF-A0A8X6VVX8-F1
#
_entry.id   AF-A0A8X6VVX8-F1
#
_cell.length_a   1.000
_cell.length_b   1.000
_cell.length_c   1.000
_cell.angle_alpha   90.00
_cell.angle_beta   90.00
_cell.angle_gamma   90.00
#
_symmetry.space_group_name_H-M   'P 1'
#
loop_
_entity.id
_entity.type
_entity.pdbx_description
1 polymer ?
#
loop_
_entity_poly.entity_id
_entity_poly.type
_entity_poly.pdbx_seq_one_letter_code
_entity_poly.pdbx_strand_id
1 'polypeptide(L)'
;MYKNALKEDLIRVVEDLDGTVESTDTIAKLKTKIEKSSKFKSDADFVKTLIKNCIDERVSRNEREVTLEKQKIELAKLQLEQLEKEVELQTAKNEALI
;
A
#
# COMPACT_ATOMS: atom_id res chain seq x y z
N MET A 1 -2.13 -0.25 -22.96
CA MET A 1 -1.50 -1.20 -22.01
C MET A 1 -1.25 -0.50 -20.68
N TYR A 2 -1.76 -1.06 -19.60
CA TYR A 2 -1.80 -0.50 -18.23
C TYR A 2 -0.38 -0.31 -17.67
N LYS A 3 0.20 0.89 -17.81
CA LYS A 3 1.62 1.14 -17.47
C LYS A 3 1.92 1.14 -15.97
N ASN A 4 0.93 1.42 -15.13
CA ASN A 4 1.10 1.54 -13.67
C ASN A 4 0.59 0.31 -12.89
N ALA A 5 0.16 -0.73 -13.61
CA ALA A 5 -0.30 -1.97 -12.99
C ALA A 5 0.89 -2.81 -12.52
N LEU A 6 0.92 -3.14 -11.24
CA LEU A 6 1.85 -4.09 -10.66
C LEU A 6 1.31 -5.52 -10.85
N LYS A 7 2.18 -6.51 -10.60
CA LYS A 7 1.81 -7.93 -10.72
C LYS A 7 0.59 -8.26 -9.85
N GLU A 8 0.53 -7.75 -8.63
CA GLU A 8 -0.59 -7.97 -7.70
C GLU A 8 -1.94 -7.42 -8.19
N ASP A 9 -1.98 -6.25 -8.85
CA ASP A 9 -3.23 -5.74 -9.40
C ASP A 9 -3.75 -6.67 -10.51
N LEU A 10 -2.84 -7.14 -11.35
CA LEU A 10 -3.18 -8.01 -12.47
C LEU A 10 -3.61 -9.40 -12.00
N ILE A 11 -3.05 -9.91 -10.90
CA ILE A 11 -3.50 -11.15 -10.25
C ILE A 11 -4.95 -11.00 -9.82
N ARG A 12 -5.27 -9.95 -9.07
CA ARG A 12 -6.64 -9.68 -8.62
C ARG A 12 -7.62 -9.56 -9.78
N VAL A 13 -7.24 -8.83 -10.83
CA VAL A 13 -8.09 -8.71 -12.03
C VAL A 13 -8.29 -10.06 -12.71
N VAL A 14 -7.28 -10.93 -12.76
CA VAL A 14 -7.45 -12.28 -13.32
C VAL A 14 -8.42 -13.09 -12.46
N GLU A 15 -8.29 -13.04 -11.13
CA GLU A 15 -9.18 -13.70 -10.18
C GLU A 15 -10.63 -13.18 -10.27
N ASP A 16 -10.82 -11.86 -10.35
CA ASP A 16 -12.13 -11.20 -10.54
C ASP A 16 -12.80 -11.54 -11.88
N LEU A 17 -12.02 -12.02 -12.85
CA LEU A 17 -12.49 -12.49 -14.15
C LEU A 17 -12.64 -14.02 -14.21
N ASP A 18 -12.70 -14.68 -13.05
CA ASP A 18 -12.78 -16.14 -12.89
C ASP A 18 -11.61 -16.89 -13.57
N GLY A 19 -10.47 -16.22 -13.72
CA GLY A 19 -9.26 -16.78 -14.30
C GLY A 19 -8.34 -17.42 -13.25
N THR A 20 -7.54 -18.40 -13.68
CA THR A 20 -6.53 -19.01 -12.81
C THR A 20 -5.21 -18.24 -12.86
N VAL A 21 -4.55 -18.12 -11.71
CA VAL A 21 -3.22 -17.51 -11.55
C VAL A 21 -2.24 -18.56 -11.06
N GLU A 22 -1.16 -18.74 -11.81
CA GLU A 22 -0.05 -19.59 -11.41
C GLU A 22 1.04 -18.73 -10.74
N SER A 23 1.76 -19.29 -9.76
CA SER A 23 2.87 -18.59 -9.10
C SER A 23 3.95 -18.12 -10.09
N THR A 24 4.15 -18.89 -11.16
CA THR A 24 5.10 -18.63 -12.25
C THR A 24 4.59 -17.64 -13.31
N ASP A 25 3.37 -17.13 -13.17
CA ASP A 25 2.85 -16.16 -14.12
C ASP A 25 3.62 -14.84 -14.06
N THR A 26 4.01 -14.36 -15.24
CA THR A 26 4.65 -13.05 -15.41
C THR A 26 3.58 -11.99 -15.66
N ILE A 27 3.94 -10.71 -15.48
CA ILE A 27 3.06 -9.58 -15.83
C ILE A 27 2.54 -9.69 -17.27
N ALA A 28 3.38 -10.13 -18.21
CA ALA A 28 2.98 -10.32 -19.61
C ALA A 28 1.95 -11.44 -19.77
N LYS A 29 2.14 -12.58 -19.08
CA LYS A 29 1.16 -13.69 -19.08
C LYS A 29 -0.18 -13.25 -18.48
N LEU A 30 -0.17 -12.54 -17.36
CA LEU A 30 -1.39 -12.04 -16.71
C LEU A 30 -2.15 -11.07 -17.63
N LYS A 31 -1.46 -10.12 -18.27
CA LYS A 31 -2.08 -9.22 -19.26
C LYS A 31 -2.73 -10.01 -20.40
N THR A 32 -2.05 -11.04 -20.89
CA THR A 32 -2.58 -11.91 -21.95
C THR A 32 -3.81 -12.69 -21.49
N LYS A 33 -3.83 -13.19 -20.25
CA LYS A 33 -5.00 -13.89 -19.67
C LYS A 33 -6.21 -12.94 -19.59
N ILE A 34 -6.01 -11.72 -19.11
CA ILE A 34 -7.05 -10.69 -19.05
C ILE A 34 -7.59 -10.38 -20.45
N GLU A 35 -6.72 -10.08 -21.42
CA GLU A 35 -7.11 -9.75 -22.79
C GLU A 35 -7.85 -10.90 -23.52
N LYS A 36 -7.58 -12.15 -23.13
CA LYS A 36 -8.25 -13.33 -23.69
C LYS A 36 -9.56 -13.69 -23.01
N SER A 37 -9.85 -13.13 -21.83
CA SER A 37 -11.07 -13.41 -21.08
C SER A 37 -12.33 -13.08 -21.89
N SER A 38 -13.41 -13.82 -21.65
CA SER A 38 -14.71 -13.57 -22.27
C SER A 38 -15.21 -12.16 -21.95
N LYS A 39 -15.00 -11.71 -20.70
CA LYS A 39 -15.41 -10.39 -20.23
C LYS A 39 -14.65 -9.26 -20.93
N PHE A 40 -13.35 -9.40 -21.16
CA PHE A 40 -12.60 -8.39 -21.91
C PHE A 40 -13.05 -8.29 -23.37
N LYS A 41 -13.42 -9.42 -23.98
CA LYS A 41 -13.95 -9.47 -25.34
C LYS A 41 -15.36 -8.88 -25.46
N SER A 42 -16.19 -9.04 -24.43
CA SER A 42 -17.55 -8.48 -24.42
C SER A 42 -17.59 -7.01 -23.99
N ASP A 43 -16.76 -6.63 -23.03
CA ASP A 43 -16.72 -5.28 -22.46
C ASP A 43 -15.31 -4.92 -21.98
N ALA A 44 -14.49 -4.44 -22.93
CA ALA A 44 -13.12 -4.06 -22.65
C ALA A 44 -13.01 -2.85 -21.71
N ASP A 45 -13.99 -1.94 -21.73
CA ASP A 45 -13.95 -0.71 -20.94
C ASP A 45 -14.28 -0.97 -19.47
N PHE A 46 -15.19 -1.91 -19.20
CA PHE A 46 -15.38 -2.45 -17.86
C PHE A 46 -14.09 -3.02 -17.29
N VAL A 47 -13.38 -3.87 -18.05
CA VAL A 47 -12.13 -4.49 -17.56
C VAL A 47 -11.01 -3.46 -17.37
N LYS A 48 -10.92 -2.45 -18.25
CA LYS A 48 -9.98 -1.33 -18.03
C LYS A 48 -10.29 -0.57 -16.74
N THR A 49 -11.58 -0.37 -16.43
CA THR A 49 -12.04 0.27 -15.21
C THR A 49 -11.71 -0.58 -13.98
N LEU A 50 -11.91 -1.90 -14.06
CA LEU A 50 -11.54 -2.83 -13.01
C LEU A 50 -10.05 -2.76 -12.68
N ILE A 51 -9.19 -2.77 -13.71
CA ILE A 51 -7.74 -2.61 -13.53
C ILE A 51 -7.40 -1.28 -12.87
N LYS A 52 -8.05 -0.20 -13.30
CA LYS A 52 -7.87 1.12 -12.68
C LYS A 52 -8.25 1.10 -11.20
N ASN A 53 -9.38 0.50 -10.83
CA ASN A 53 -9.82 0.41 -9.45
C ASN A 53 -8.81 -0.37 -8.59
N CYS A 54 -8.28 -1.50 -9.07
CA CYS A 54 -7.25 -2.24 -8.34
C CYS A 54 -5.99 -1.39 -8.09
N ILE A 55 -5.55 -0.61 -9.09
CA ILE A 55 -4.43 0.31 -8.95
C ILE A 55 -4.74 1.39 -7.92
N ASP A 56 -5.91 2.04 -8.02
CA ASP A 56 -6.32 3.14 -7.15
C ASP A 56 -6.47 2.66 -5.69
N GLU A 57 -7.02 1.46 -5.47
CA GLU A 57 -7.11 0.83 -4.15
C GLU A 57 -5.73 0.58 -3.53
N ARG A 58 -4.77 0.06 -4.30
CA ARG A 58 -3.40 -0.13 -3.82
C ARG A 58 -2.77 1.20 -3.46
N VAL A 59 -2.85 2.20 -4.35
CA VAL A 59 -2.28 3.53 -4.10
C VAL A 59 -2.87 4.14 -2.83
N SER A 60 -4.21 4.07 -2.67
CA SER A 60 -4.88 4.58 -1.47
C SER A 60 -4.44 3.86 -0.19
N ARG A 61 -4.24 2.54 -0.22
CA ARG A 61 -3.67 1.80 0.92
C ARG A 61 -2.26 2.28 1.26
N ASN A 62 -1.39 2.41 0.27
CA ASN A 62 -0.02 2.85 0.49
C ASN A 62 0.03 4.29 1.07
N GLU A 63 -0.81 5.19 0.57
CA GLU A 63 -0.92 6.55 1.09
C GLU A 63 -1.38 6.58 2.55
N ARG A 64 -2.35 5.73 2.91
CA ARG A 64 -2.79 5.58 4.31
C ARG A 64 -1.67 5.05 5.19
N GLU A 65 -0.94 4.03 4.74
CA GLU A 65 0.17 3.45 5.50
C GLU A 65 1.29 4.46 5.73
N VAL A 66 1.68 5.22 4.70
CA VAL A 66 2.66 6.31 4.82
C VAL A 66 2.19 7.37 5.81
N THR A 67 0.90 7.73 5.77
CA THR A 67 0.33 8.72 6.69
C THR A 67 0.36 8.23 8.13
N LEU A 68 -0.03 6.98 8.38
CA LEU A 68 0.01 6.36 9.69
C LEU A 68 1.45 6.27 10.23
N GLU A 69 2.40 5.93 9.38
CA GLU A 69 3.81 5.82 9.79
C GLU A 69 4.38 7.19 10.17
N LYS A 70 4.03 8.25 9.41
CA LYS A 70 4.39 9.63 9.78
C LYS A 70 3.81 10.02 11.14
N GLN A 71 2.55 9.69 11.41
CA GLN A 71 1.91 9.97 12.69
C GLN A 71 2.58 9.22 13.86
N LYS A 72 2.98 7.96 13.66
CA LYS A 72 3.74 7.22 14.68
C LYS A 72 5.09 7.86 14.97
N ILE A 73 5.80 8.28 13.94
CA ILE A 73 7.10 8.96 14.08
C ILE A 73 6.93 10.29 14.82
N GLU A 74 5.90 11.06 14.51
CA GLU A 74 5.61 12.33 15.19
C GLU A 74 5.27 12.11 16.67
N LEU A 75 4.43 11.11 16.98
CA LEU A 75 4.11 10.74 18.35
C LEU A 75 5.36 10.30 19.13
N ALA A 76 6.21 9.46 18.52
CA ALA A 76 7.44 9.00 19.15
C ALA A 76 8.41 10.15 19.45
N LYS A 77 8.49 11.15 18.55
CA LYS A 77 9.29 12.37 18.79
C LYS A 77 8.76 13.18 19.98
N LEU A 78 7.44 13.34 20.08
CA LEU A 78 6.83 14.04 21.22
C LEU A 78 7.06 13.30 22.55
N GLN A 79 6.96 11.98 22.54
CA GLN A 79 7.25 11.15 23.72
C GLN A 79 8.73 11.24 24.12
N LEU A 80 9.64 11.25 23.15
CA LEU A 80 11.07 11.43 23.40
C LEU A 80 11.35 12.80 24.04
N GLU A 81 10.78 13.88 23.50
CA GLU A 81 10.95 15.23 24.06
C GLU A 81 10.43 15.33 25.51
N GLN A 82 9.32 14.66 25.82
CA GLN A 82 8.78 14.60 27.18
C GLN A 82 9.74 13.88 28.14
N LEU A 83 10.28 12.73 27.71
CA LEU A 83 11.23 11.96 28.51
C LEU A 83 12.54 12.73 28.73
N GLU A 84 13.05 13.40 27.70
CA GLU A 84 14.25 14.25 27.80
C GLU A 84 14.06 15.36 28.85
N LYS A 85 12.91 16.07 28.82
CA LYS A 85 12.58 17.08 29.83
C LYS A 85 12.43 16.51 31.24
N GLU A 86 11.86 15.31 31.38
CA GLU A 86 11.72 14.65 32.68
C GLU A 86 13.07 14.25 33.27
N VAL A 87 13.98 13.74 32.42
CA VAL A 87 15.37 13.44 32.80
C VAL A 87 16.13 14.71 33.22
N GLU A 88 16.01 15.80 32.46
CA GLU A 88 16.61 17.10 32.82
C GLU A 88 16.09 17.60 34.17
N LEU A 89 14.77 17.57 34.38
CA LEU A 89 14.15 17.99 35.64
C LEU A 89 14.62 17.13 36.83
N GLN A 90 14.71 15.82 36.64
CA GLN A 90 15.17 14.92 37.69
C GLN A 90 16.65 15.13 38.02
N THR A 91 17.47 15.39 37.00
CA THR A 91 18.90 15.70 37.17
C THR A 91 19.07 16.98 37.96
N ALA A 92 18.37 18.06 37.57
CA ALA A 92 18.40 19.34 38.30
C ALA A 92 17.92 19.21 39.75
N LYS A 93 16.87 18.40 40.01
CA LYS A 93 16.41 18.10 41.37
C LYS A 93 17.47 17.38 42.20
N ASN A 94 18.15 16.40 41.62
CA ASN A 94 19.19 15.65 42.31
C ASN A 94 20.42 16.53 42.60
N GLU A 95 20.80 17.41 41.68
CA GLU A 95 21.89 18.37 41.89
C GLU A 95 21.58 19.40 42.97
N ALA A 96 20.32 19.84 43.09
CA ALA A 96 19.90 20.78 44.14
C ALA A 96 19.84 20.17 45.55
N LEU A 97 19.94 18.84 45.68
CA LEU A 97 19.92 18.09 46.94
C LEU A 97 21.33 17.75 47.47
N ILE A 98 22.39 18.11 46.73
CA ILE A 98 23.81 17.91 47.08
C ILE A 98 24.41 19.25 47.50
#